data_AF-A0A2A5IDN5-F1
#
_entry.id   AF-A0A2A5IDN5-F1
#
_cell.length_a   1.000
_cell.length_b   1.000
_cell.length_c   1.000
_cell.angle_alpha   90.00
_cell.angle_beta   90.00
_cell.angle_gamma   90.00
#
_symmetry.space_group_name_H-M   'P 1'
#
loop_
_entity.id
_entity.type
_entity.pdbx_description
1 polymer ?
#
loop_
_entity_poly.entity_id
_entity_poly.type
_entity_poly.pdbx_seq_one_letter_code
_entity_poly.pdbx_strand_id
1 'polypeptide(L)'
;MRDQIQEKRNEIKDLEAALRSSESNTVTHVLQNAIDKRHTEIEELKPNGVVVLDVVLKDGTELDGCLLFSVKDRMGSYAVTDTYAARGMLVQEDEVYLQQLNDDFAGNVDTLDIAEYSIGLSSEIVK
;
A
#
# COMPACT_ATOMS: atom_id res chain seq x y z
N MET A 1 10.98 2.26 -5.28
CA MET A 1 10.52 1.15 -4.43
C MET A 1 9.18 0.60 -4.92
N ARG A 2 8.15 1.45 -5.11
CA ARG A 2 6.87 1.09 -5.75
C ARG A 2 7.04 0.35 -7.09
N ASP A 3 7.91 0.85 -7.97
CA ASP A 3 8.16 0.21 -9.28
C ASP A 3 8.78 -1.18 -9.16
N GLN A 4 9.68 -1.39 -8.19
CA GLN A 4 10.33 -2.69 -7.96
C GLN A 4 9.36 -3.71 -7.36
N ILE A 5 8.46 -3.28 -6.46
CA ILE A 5 7.39 -4.15 -5.95
C ILE A 5 6.40 -4.50 -7.07
N GLN A 6 6.04 -3.54 -7.91
CA GLN A 6 5.13 -3.77 -9.04
C GLN A 6 5.75 -4.71 -10.08
N GLU A 7 7.04 -4.56 -10.39
CA GLU A 7 7.79 -5.47 -11.24
C GLU A 7 7.74 -6.90 -10.69
N LYS A 8 8.09 -7.10 -9.41
CA LYS A 8 8.04 -8.43 -8.77
C LYS A 8 6.64 -9.03 -8.72
N ARG A 9 5.59 -8.22 -8.56
CA ARG A 9 4.19 -8.67 -8.64
C ARG A 9 3.82 -9.14 -10.05
N ASN A 10 4.28 -8.45 -11.07
CA ASN A 10 4.09 -8.88 -12.46
C ASN A 10 4.83 -10.20 -12.72
N GLU A 11 6.05 -10.34 -12.23
CA GLU A 11 6.81 -11.60 -12.32
C GLU A 11 6.08 -12.77 -11.63
N ILE A 12 5.50 -12.56 -10.44
CA ILE A 12 4.70 -13.58 -9.75
C ILE A 12 3.51 -14.01 -10.60
N LYS A 13 2.80 -13.05 -11.20
CA LYS A 13 1.64 -13.35 -12.05
C LYS A 13 2.02 -14.22 -13.26
N ASP A 14 3.16 -13.95 -13.87
CA ASP A 14 3.66 -14.74 -15.00
C ASP A 14 4.08 -16.15 -14.55
N LEU A 15 4.72 -16.27 -13.38
CA LEU A 15 5.08 -17.56 -12.78
C LEU A 15 3.86 -18.39 -12.39
N GLU A 16 2.81 -17.77 -11.84
CA GLU A 16 1.53 -18.43 -11.53
C GLU A 16 0.83 -18.93 -12.79
N ALA A 17 0.87 -18.15 -13.88
CA ALA A 17 0.33 -18.57 -15.16
C ALA A 17 1.08 -19.81 -15.71
N ALA A 18 2.42 -19.80 -15.62
CA ALA A 18 3.24 -20.95 -15.99
C ALA A 18 2.95 -22.18 -15.10
N LEU A 19 2.78 -21.98 -13.80
CA LEU A 19 2.48 -23.04 -12.82
C LEU A 19 1.15 -23.75 -13.16
N ARG A 20 0.11 -22.98 -13.50
CA ARG A 20 -1.21 -23.52 -13.90
C ARG A 20 -1.15 -24.35 -15.20
N SER A 21 -0.17 -24.08 -16.05
CA SER A 21 0.03 -24.79 -17.33
C SER A 21 0.99 -25.98 -17.22
N SER A 22 1.64 -26.17 -16.07
CA SER A 22 2.64 -27.22 -15.86
C SER A 22 2.00 -28.56 -15.48
N GLU A 23 2.28 -29.59 -16.27
CA GLU A 23 1.90 -30.99 -15.97
C GLU A 23 3.01 -31.77 -15.23
N SER A 24 4.20 -31.16 -15.05
CA SER A 24 5.36 -31.81 -14.44
C SER A 24 5.55 -31.40 -12.99
N ASN A 25 5.52 -32.37 -12.07
CA ASN A 25 5.73 -32.14 -10.64
C ASN A 25 7.05 -31.43 -10.32
N THR A 26 8.12 -31.74 -11.06
CA THR A 26 9.43 -31.10 -10.86
C THR A 26 9.39 -29.63 -11.27
N VAL A 27 8.75 -29.31 -12.40
CA VAL A 27 8.61 -27.94 -12.89
C VAL A 27 7.70 -27.14 -11.95
N THR A 28 6.62 -27.75 -11.47
CA THR A 28 5.71 -27.16 -10.48
C THR A 28 6.43 -26.78 -9.19
N HIS A 29 7.28 -27.66 -8.65
CA HIS A 29 8.07 -27.34 -7.45
C HIS A 29 9.06 -26.18 -7.66
N VAL A 30 9.73 -26.13 -8.81
CA VAL A 30 10.67 -25.04 -9.12
C VAL A 30 9.94 -23.70 -9.26
N LEU A 31 8.79 -23.68 -9.93
CA LEU A 31 7.97 -22.49 -10.10
C LEU A 31 7.41 -22.00 -8.77
N GLN A 32 6.94 -22.91 -7.90
CA GLN A 32 6.48 -22.54 -6.56
C GLN A 32 7.60 -21.89 -5.73
N ASN A 33 8.80 -22.49 -5.71
CA ASN A 33 9.94 -21.89 -5.00
C ASN A 33 10.33 -20.51 -5.55
N ALA A 34 10.17 -20.29 -6.87
CA ALA A 34 10.43 -19.00 -7.48
C ALA A 34 9.39 -17.94 -7.06
N ILE A 35 8.11 -18.32 -7.00
CA ILE A 35 7.02 -17.47 -6.50
C ILE A 35 7.28 -17.11 -5.04
N ASP A 36 7.59 -18.10 -4.19
CA ASP A 36 7.84 -17.88 -2.76
C ASP A 36 9.02 -16.92 -2.54
N LYS A 37 10.10 -17.08 -3.32
CA LYS A 37 11.25 -16.17 -3.29
C LYS A 37 10.85 -14.74 -3.65
N ARG A 38 10.05 -14.55 -4.70
CA ARG A 38 9.59 -13.20 -5.08
C ARG A 38 8.67 -12.59 -4.04
N HIS A 39 7.86 -13.39 -3.36
CA HIS A 39 7.11 -12.93 -2.19
C HIS A 39 8.04 -12.46 -1.06
N THR A 40 9.07 -13.22 -0.71
CA THR A 40 10.06 -12.80 0.31
C THR A 40 10.76 -11.50 -0.09
N GLU A 41 11.21 -11.38 -1.34
CA GLU A 41 11.84 -10.15 -1.84
C GLU A 41 10.88 -8.95 -1.79
N ILE A 42 9.58 -9.15 -1.98
CA ILE A 42 8.57 -8.10 -1.79
C ILE A 42 8.47 -7.73 -0.31
N GLU A 43 8.42 -8.71 0.61
CA GLU A 43 8.38 -8.43 2.05
C GLU A 43 9.62 -7.67 2.53
N GLU A 44 10.81 -7.98 2.02
CA GLU A 44 12.05 -7.25 2.32
C GLU A 44 12.06 -5.82 1.74
N LEU A 45 11.35 -5.60 0.64
CA LEU A 45 11.17 -4.30 0.02
C LEU A 45 10.01 -3.49 0.60
N LYS A 46 9.15 -4.10 1.42
CA LYS A 46 8.16 -3.34 2.17
C LYS A 46 8.92 -2.50 3.22
N PRO A 47 8.65 -1.20 3.31
CA PRO A 47 9.16 -0.39 4.41
C PRO A 47 8.77 -1.04 5.75
N ASN A 48 9.67 -0.99 6.74
CA ASN A 48 9.46 -1.47 8.11
C ASN A 48 8.46 -0.60 8.91
N GLY A 49 7.40 -0.13 8.27
CA GLY A 49 6.42 0.78 8.83
C GLY A 49 5.34 1.18 7.83
N VAL A 50 4.25 1.72 8.34
CA VAL A 50 3.18 2.35 7.55
C VAL A 50 3.32 3.86 7.60
N VAL A 51 2.95 4.54 6.52
CA VAL A 51 2.79 6.00 6.60
C VAL A 51 1.56 6.28 7.43
N VAL A 52 1.75 7.16 8.41
CA VAL A 52 0.67 7.65 9.26
C VAL A 52 0.56 9.15 9.05
N LEU A 53 -0.67 9.62 8.93
CA LEU A 53 -1.01 11.00 8.61
C LEU A 53 -1.85 11.63 9.71
N ASP A 54 -1.45 12.82 10.10
CA ASP A 54 -2.32 13.70 10.88
C ASP A 54 -2.85 14.76 9.91
N VAL A 55 -4.16 14.91 9.82
CA VAL A 55 -4.83 15.71 8.80
C VAL A 55 -5.79 16.68 9.46
N VAL A 56 -5.74 17.96 9.07
CA VAL A 56 -6.72 18.97 9.46
C VAL A 56 -7.53 19.34 8.23
N LEU A 57 -8.84 19.12 8.28
CA LEU A 57 -9.77 19.51 7.23
C LEU A 57 -10.15 20.99 7.37
N LYS A 58 -10.57 21.60 6.26
CA LYS A 58 -10.97 23.02 6.20
C LYS A 58 -12.18 23.36 7.06
N ASP A 59 -13.02 22.37 7.39
CA ASP A 59 -14.15 22.54 8.30
C ASP A 59 -13.74 22.53 9.79
N GLY A 60 -12.45 22.30 10.08
CA GLY A 60 -11.88 22.23 11.43
C GLY A 60 -11.82 20.83 12.01
N THR A 61 -12.20 19.79 11.25
CA THR A 61 -12.06 18.40 11.69
C THR A 61 -10.58 17.99 11.71
N GLU A 62 -10.13 17.45 12.85
CA GLU A 62 -8.77 16.93 13.02
C GLU A 62 -8.82 15.39 13.02
N LEU A 63 -8.01 14.77 12.15
CA LEU A 63 -7.91 13.33 11.97
C LEU A 63 -6.46 12.90 12.23
N ASP A 64 -6.20 12.46 13.45
CA ASP A 64 -4.87 11.99 13.86
C ASP A 64 -4.67 10.51 13.54
N GLY A 65 -3.45 10.13 13.18
CA GLY A 65 -3.09 8.73 13.09
C GLY A 65 -3.71 7.98 11.91
N CYS A 66 -3.90 8.64 10.76
CA CYS A 66 -4.55 8.08 9.59
C CYS A 66 -3.62 7.22 8.72
N LEU A 67 -4.09 6.03 8.36
CA LEU A 67 -3.60 5.31 7.19
C LEU A 67 -4.13 5.95 5.92
N LEU A 68 -3.30 6.01 4.88
CA LEU A 68 -3.65 6.56 3.58
C LEU A 68 -3.72 5.47 2.52
N PHE A 69 -4.79 5.49 1.74
CA PHE A 69 -5.01 4.56 0.65
C PHE A 69 -5.44 5.33 -0.61
N SER A 70 -5.05 4.81 -1.78
CA SER A 70 -5.58 5.36 -3.04
C SER A 70 -6.95 4.78 -3.29
N VAL A 71 -7.92 5.63 -3.60
CA VAL A 71 -9.27 5.23 -4.02
C VAL A 71 -9.28 4.55 -5.40
N LYS A 72 -8.19 4.71 -6.17
CA LYS A 72 -8.02 4.14 -7.51
C LYS A 72 -7.48 2.70 -7.48
N ASP A 73 -6.97 2.24 -6.34
CA ASP A 73 -6.46 0.89 -6.19
C ASP A 73 -7.59 -0.13 -6.03
N ARG A 74 -7.38 -1.36 -6.51
CA ARG A 74 -8.39 -2.45 -6.48
C ARG A 74 -8.65 -2.93 -5.04
N MET A 75 -9.78 -3.63 -4.83
CA MET A 75 -10.10 -4.32 -3.57
C MET A 75 -8.88 -5.09 -3.01
N GLY A 76 -8.53 -4.81 -1.75
CA GLY A 76 -7.31 -5.33 -1.11
C GLY A 76 -6.08 -4.40 -1.22
N SER A 77 -6.30 -3.12 -1.53
CA SER A 77 -5.27 -2.08 -1.52
C SER A 77 -4.56 -2.00 -0.16
N TYR A 78 -3.25 -1.77 -0.20
CA TYR A 78 -2.41 -1.62 0.98
C TYR A 78 -2.27 -0.14 1.32
N ALA A 79 -2.18 0.17 2.61
CA ALA A 79 -1.84 1.51 3.04
C ALA A 79 -0.51 1.94 2.42
N VAL A 80 -0.39 3.23 2.11
CA VAL A 80 0.86 3.80 1.60
C VAL A 80 1.95 3.63 2.65
N THR A 81 3.09 3.10 2.24
CA THR A 81 4.24 2.83 3.12
C THR A 81 5.44 3.75 2.84
N ASP A 82 5.34 4.60 1.82
CA ASP A 82 6.38 5.55 1.42
C ASP A 82 5.88 7.00 1.57
N THR A 83 6.64 7.82 2.30
CA THR A 83 6.25 9.21 2.63
C THR A 83 6.26 10.13 1.41
N TYR A 84 7.11 9.89 0.40
CA TYR A 84 7.09 10.65 -0.85
C TYR A 84 5.88 10.27 -1.69
N ALA A 85 5.52 8.99 -1.75
CA ALA A 85 4.30 8.53 -2.41
C ALA A 85 3.06 9.13 -1.74
N ALA A 86 3.01 9.16 -0.41
CA ALA A 86 1.91 9.78 0.34
C ALA A 86 1.77 11.27 0.02
N ARG A 87 2.89 12.02 0.00
CA ARG A 87 2.89 13.43 -0.43
C ARG A 87 2.39 13.58 -1.86
N GLY A 88 2.83 12.70 -2.76
CA GLY A 88 2.39 12.71 -4.16
C GLY A 88 0.88 12.53 -4.28
N MET A 89 0.31 11.59 -3.52
CA MET A 89 -1.13 11.32 -3.54
C MET A 89 -1.96 12.50 -3.04
N LEU A 90 -1.56 13.12 -1.92
CA LEU A 90 -2.26 14.29 -1.37
C LEU A 90 -2.24 15.52 -2.28
N VAL A 91 -1.34 15.56 -3.27
CA VAL A 91 -1.21 16.68 -4.22
C VAL A 91 -1.80 16.35 -5.59
N GLN A 92 -1.75 15.09 -6.01
CA GLN A 92 -2.07 14.67 -7.38
C GLN A 92 -3.40 13.93 -7.51
N GLU A 93 -3.91 13.35 -6.43
CA GLU A 93 -5.21 12.69 -6.42
C GLU A 93 -6.29 13.67 -5.99
N ASP A 94 -7.47 13.59 -6.62
CA ASP A 94 -8.61 14.44 -6.24
C ASP A 94 -9.20 13.99 -4.90
N GLU A 95 -9.17 12.68 -4.64
CA GLU A 95 -9.77 12.03 -3.48
C GLU A 95 -8.81 10.94 -2.96
N VAL A 96 -8.73 10.80 -1.64
CA VAL A 96 -7.97 9.75 -0.96
C VAL A 96 -8.84 9.07 0.09
N TYR A 97 -8.55 7.82 0.44
CA TYR A 97 -9.23 7.16 1.57
C TYR A 97 -8.35 7.22 2.81
N LEU A 98 -8.90 7.76 3.89
CA LEU A 98 -8.26 7.85 5.20
C LEU A 98 -8.95 6.91 6.18
N GLN A 99 -8.16 6.24 7.00
CA GLN A 99 -8.65 5.41 8.11
C GLN A 99 -7.83 5.72 9.36
N GLN A 100 -8.46 6.24 10.40
CA GLN A 100 -7.81 6.45 11.69
C GLN A 100 -7.48 5.13 12.37
N LEU A 101 -6.29 5.04 12.96
CA LEU A 101 -5.85 3.83 13.69
C LEU A 101 -6.52 3.67 15.05
N ASN A 102 -6.82 4.79 15.71
CA ASN A 102 -7.28 4.83 17.11
C ASN A 102 -8.73 5.33 17.26
N ASP A 103 -9.43 5.60 16.15
CA ASP A 103 -10.77 6.17 16.15
C ASP A 103 -11.63 5.55 15.03
N ASP A 104 -12.93 5.85 15.02
CA ASP A 104 -13.93 5.23 14.13
C ASP A 104 -14.02 5.89 12.75
N PHE A 105 -13.16 6.86 12.42
CA PHE A 105 -13.18 7.50 11.11
C PHE A 105 -12.53 6.61 10.05
N ALA A 106 -13.31 6.22 9.05
CA ALA A 106 -12.83 5.59 7.84
C ALA A 106 -13.66 6.06 6.64
N GLY A 107 -13.05 6.72 5.68
CA GLY A 107 -13.79 7.33 4.59
C GLY A 107 -12.93 7.98 3.53
N ASN A 108 -13.57 8.25 2.40
CA ASN A 108 -13.00 9.08 1.36
C ASN A 108 -12.96 10.56 1.81
N VAL A 109 -11.88 11.24 1.47
CA VAL A 109 -11.64 12.66 1.72
C VAL A 109 -11.12 13.30 0.44
N ASP A 110 -11.77 14.38 0.01
CA ASP A 110 -11.28 15.19 -1.09
C ASP A 110 -9.98 15.89 -0.66
N THR A 111 -8.91 15.77 -1.45
CA THR A 111 -7.60 16.35 -1.12
C THR A 111 -7.65 17.87 -1.06
N LEU A 112 -8.60 18.47 -1.78
CA LEU A 112 -8.88 19.90 -1.74
C LEU A 112 -9.46 20.36 -0.40
N ASP A 113 -10.09 19.48 0.37
CA ASP A 113 -10.65 19.80 1.69
C ASP A 113 -9.63 19.67 2.83
N ILE A 114 -8.44 19.15 2.53
CA ILE A 114 -7.32 19.11 3.46
C ILE A 114 -6.69 20.50 3.54
N ALA A 115 -6.75 21.12 4.73
CA ALA A 115 -6.13 22.40 5.00
C ALA A 115 -4.64 22.22 5.32
N GLU A 116 -4.33 21.31 6.22
CA GLU A 116 -2.99 21.00 6.68
C GLU A 116 -2.82 19.49 6.87
N TYR A 117 -1.59 19.00 6.68
CA TYR A 117 -1.27 17.60 6.94
C TYR A 117 0.18 17.44 7.39
N SER A 118 0.40 16.47 8.28
CA SER A 118 1.70 15.97 8.70
C SER A 118 1.86 14.51 8.26
N ILE A 119 3.06 14.15 7.82
CA ILE A 119 3.38 12.79 7.38
C ILE A 119 4.45 12.23 8.29
N GLY A 120 4.12 11.14 8.98
CA GLY A 120 5.00 10.35 9.81
C GLY A 120 5.23 8.95 9.25
N LEU A 121 6.25 8.28 9.78
CA LEU A 121 6.46 6.84 9.64
C LEU A 121 6.20 6.22 11.01
N SER A 122 5.23 5.31 11.10
CA SER A 122 5.09 4.47 12.27
C SER A 122 5.77 3.13 12.01
N SER A 123 6.74 2.78 12.86
CA SER A 123 7.34 1.45 12.89
C SER A 123 6.44 0.41 13.56
N GLU A 124 5.26 0.80 14.05
CA GLU A 124 4.29 -0.15 14.55
C GLU A 124 3.72 -0.93 13.38
N ILE A 125 4.09 -2.22 13.34
CA ILE A 125 3.43 -3.20 12.51
C ILE A 125 1.98 -3.27 12.99
N VAL A 126 1.06 -2.64 12.27
CA VAL A 126 -0.37 -2.93 12.42
C VAL A 126 -0.53 -4.39 11.98
N LYS A 127 -0.58 -5.29 12.96
CA LYS A 127 -0.71 -6.74 12.78
C LYS A 127 -2.13 -7.14 12.47
#